data_AF-W7PXA1-F1
#
_entry.id   AF-W7PXA1-F1
#
_cell.length_a   1.000
_cell.length_b   1.000
_cell.length_c   1.000
_cell.angle_alpha   90.00
_cell.angle_beta   90.00
_cell.angle_gamma   90.00
#
_symmetry.space_group_name_H-M   'P 1'
#
loop_
_entity.id
_entity.type
_entity.pdbx_description
1 polymer ?
#
loop_
_entity_poly.entity_id
_entity_poly.type
_entity_poly.pdbx_seq_one_letter_code
_entity_poly.pdbx_strand_id
1 'polypeptide(L)'
;MFTFRTKLTLLTLLPLLVLIAGVTFFAIHQSARLSGVQSDILKDGLLEAKQAELKNYMELAYTAIREIYEDTSLPREVAQGLVADAFHRMEYGSDGYFFVYDYDGLNIVHPRLENLVGQDLWSFRDEDGKLLIQRLVERAREGGGFTEYRWDKPSGGESVPKLGYSIGLDDWGWMVGTGLYLDDIELVVSQMEYHMVENARRTILLMAFVTVSCLLVIAVIGLAVNLSEARVANRRLVKMAQKTFSFLEKERRRISRELHDGINQLLVSARFKLERIDDAWGGGTMSMPHPRWRRPTAFWKQVSTISDAWPTICALACSTTWGWSRPWKASVRTWWSASPCGFISSRASTAGSVSLCWPRPCIALPRRACTTLRSMPARPVRSG
;
A
#
# COMPACT_ATOMS: atom_id res chain seq x y z
N MET A 1 4.01 23.63 22.59
CA MET A 1 3.20 24.62 21.85
C MET A 1 3.45 24.43 20.36
N PHE A 2 2.46 24.01 19.59
CA PHE A 2 2.58 23.97 18.13
C PHE A 2 2.84 25.38 17.59
N THR A 3 3.86 25.53 16.75
CA THR A 3 4.19 26.80 16.08
C THR A 3 2.99 27.28 15.25
N PHE A 4 2.80 28.59 15.11
CA PHE A 4 1.68 29.17 14.34
C PHE A 4 1.56 28.57 12.91
N ARG A 5 2.69 28.22 12.30
CA ARG A 5 2.76 27.59 10.98
C ARG A 5 2.32 26.13 10.95
N THR A 6 2.61 25.35 12.00
CA THR A 6 2.13 23.97 12.13
C THR A 6 0.60 23.94 12.31
N LYS A 7 0.04 24.93 13.00
CA LYS A 7 -1.42 25.10 13.08
C LYS A 7 -2.04 25.40 11.73
N LEU A 8 -1.39 26.26 10.92
CA LEU A 8 -1.84 26.59 9.57
C LEU A 8 -1.79 25.38 8.62
N THR A 9 -0.73 24.56 8.67
CA THR A 9 -0.63 23.33 7.86
C THR A 9 -1.66 22.28 8.29
N LEU A 10 -1.97 22.19 9.59
CA LEU A 10 -2.97 21.24 10.08
C LEU A 10 -4.39 21.65 9.66
N LEU A 11 -4.65 22.96 9.58
CA LEU A 11 -5.93 23.54 9.15
C LEU A 11 -6.25 23.25 7.68
N THR A 12 -5.25 23.14 6.79
CA THR A 12 -5.48 22.84 5.37
C THR A 12 -5.50 21.34 5.06
N LEU A 13 -4.82 20.51 5.85
CA LEU A 13 -4.67 19.08 5.59
C LEU A 13 -5.76 18.22 6.23
N LEU A 14 -6.31 18.66 7.36
CA LEU A 14 -7.41 17.97 8.03
C LEU A 14 -8.68 17.88 7.17
N PRO A 15 -9.17 18.96 6.52
CA PRO A 15 -10.35 18.86 5.66
C PRO A 15 -10.12 17.97 4.42
N LEU A 16 -8.89 17.92 3.89
CA LEU A 16 -8.54 17.00 2.80
C LEU A 16 -8.64 15.53 3.24
N LEU A 17 -8.14 15.22 4.44
CA LEU A 17 -8.22 13.87 5.02
C LEU A 17 -9.67 13.45 5.27
N VAL A 18 -10.49 14.34 5.82
CA VAL A 18 -11.91 14.09 6.06
C VAL A 18 -12.64 13.85 4.74
N LEU A 19 -12.31 14.59 3.68
CA LEU A 19 -12.90 14.41 2.36
C LEU A 19 -12.52 13.05 1.74
N ILE A 20 -11.24 12.65 1.84
CA ILE A 20 -10.79 11.32 1.38
C ILE A 20 -11.51 10.22 2.15
N ALA A 21 -11.55 10.31 3.48
CA ALA A 21 -12.22 9.31 4.32
C ALA A 21 -13.73 9.23 4.02
N GLY A 22 -14.39 10.37 3.79
CA GLY A 22 -15.80 10.42 3.43
C GLY A 22 -16.09 9.77 2.07
N VAL A 23 -15.25 10.04 1.05
CA VAL A 23 -15.36 9.39 -0.26
C VAL A 23 -15.11 7.89 -0.16
N THR A 24 -14.11 7.46 0.61
CA THR A 24 -13.84 6.03 0.82
C THR A 24 -15.00 5.35 1.54
N PHE A 25 -15.56 5.96 2.59
CA PHE A 25 -16.72 5.42 3.30
C PHE A 25 -17.93 5.31 2.38
N PHE A 26 -18.22 6.36 1.61
CA PHE A 26 -19.31 6.36 0.64
C PHE A 26 -19.13 5.28 -0.44
N ALA A 27 -17.92 5.12 -0.97
CA ALA A 27 -17.62 4.10 -1.98
C ALA A 27 -17.75 2.67 -1.43
N ILE A 28 -17.29 2.40 -0.21
CA ILE A 28 -17.46 1.09 0.45
C ILE A 28 -18.95 0.81 0.64
N HIS A 29 -19.70 1.79 1.13
CA HIS A 29 -21.13 1.63 1.36
C HIS A 29 -21.88 1.40 0.04
N GLN A 30 -21.53 2.12 -1.02
CA GLN A 30 -22.13 1.95 -2.34
C GLN A 30 -21.80 0.59 -2.93
N SER A 31 -20.54 0.14 -2.86
CA SER A 31 -20.11 -1.17 -3.35
C SER A 31 -20.84 -2.32 -2.66
N ALA A 32 -21.02 -2.25 -1.34
CA ALA A 32 -21.72 -3.27 -0.57
C ALA A 32 -23.21 -3.35 -0.93
N ARG A 33 -23.85 -2.19 -1.17
CA ARG A 33 -25.26 -2.13 -1.61
C ARG A 33 -25.43 -2.63 -3.05
N LEU A 34 -24.51 -2.28 -3.93
CA LEU A 34 -24.59 -2.62 -5.36
C LEU A 34 -24.41 -4.12 -5.59
N SER A 35 -23.49 -4.77 -4.85
CA SER A 35 -23.20 -6.19 -5.04
C SER A 35 -24.40 -7.09 -4.73
N GLY A 36 -25.10 -6.88 -3.61
CA GLY A 36 -26.24 -7.72 -3.24
C GLY A 36 -27.44 -7.51 -4.18
N VAL A 37 -27.80 -6.24 -4.42
CA VAL A 37 -28.95 -5.90 -5.26
C VAL A 37 -28.74 -6.37 -6.71
N GLN A 38 -27.52 -6.32 -7.22
CA GLN A 38 -27.25 -6.72 -8.60
C GLN A 38 -27.27 -8.25 -8.80
N SER A 39 -26.84 -9.03 -7.79
CA SER A 39 -26.98 -10.49 -7.81
C SER A 39 -28.44 -10.93 -7.78
N ASP A 40 -29.27 -10.30 -6.94
CA ASP A 40 -30.69 -10.64 -6.83
C ASP A 40 -31.44 -10.33 -8.14
N ILE A 41 -31.25 -9.13 -8.69
CA ILE A 41 -31.87 -8.74 -9.98
C ILE A 41 -31.43 -9.67 -11.12
N LEU A 42 -30.15 -10.03 -11.14
CA LEU A 42 -29.64 -10.98 -12.13
C LEU A 42 -30.29 -12.35 -11.97
N LYS A 43 -30.33 -12.88 -10.74
CA LYS A 43 -30.92 -14.18 -10.44
C LYS A 43 -32.39 -14.19 -10.84
N ASP A 44 -33.15 -13.16 -10.46
CA ASP A 44 -34.56 -13.03 -10.80
C ASP A 44 -34.77 -12.97 -12.32
N GLY A 45 -33.96 -12.17 -13.04
CA GLY A 45 -34.02 -12.09 -14.49
C GLY A 45 -33.65 -13.40 -15.19
N LEU A 46 -32.68 -14.15 -14.66
CA LEU A 46 -32.34 -15.49 -15.15
C LEU A 46 -33.48 -16.48 -14.90
N LEU A 47 -34.07 -16.48 -13.70
CA LEU A 47 -35.20 -17.33 -13.37
C LEU A 47 -36.42 -17.03 -14.23
N GLU A 48 -36.74 -15.75 -14.46
CA GLU A 48 -37.84 -15.33 -15.33
C GLU A 48 -37.62 -15.81 -16.79
N ALA A 49 -36.40 -15.65 -17.31
CA ALA A 49 -36.04 -16.16 -18.63
C ALA A 49 -36.19 -17.69 -18.73
N LYS A 50 -35.77 -18.42 -17.69
CA LYS A 50 -35.93 -19.87 -17.60
C LYS A 50 -37.38 -20.31 -17.46
N GLN A 51 -38.20 -19.57 -16.73
CA GLN A 51 -39.63 -19.79 -16.64
C GLN A 51 -40.33 -19.63 -17.99
N ALA A 52 -39.96 -18.58 -18.74
CA ALA A 52 -40.47 -18.39 -20.11
C ALA A 52 -40.03 -19.52 -21.05
N GLU A 53 -38.78 -19.97 -20.93
CA GLU A 53 -38.25 -21.11 -21.69
C GLU A 53 -39.05 -22.41 -21.44
N LEU A 54 -39.34 -22.75 -20.17
CA LEU A 54 -40.16 -23.92 -19.82
C LEU A 54 -41.58 -23.84 -20.38
N LYS A 55 -42.21 -22.66 -20.32
CA LYS A 55 -43.53 -22.46 -20.90
C LYS A 55 -43.52 -22.71 -22.41
N ASN A 56 -42.54 -22.16 -23.12
CA ASN A 56 -42.39 -22.39 -24.55
C ASN A 56 -42.17 -23.87 -24.89
N TYR A 57 -41.35 -24.60 -24.11
CA TYR A 57 -41.17 -26.03 -24.30
C TYR A 57 -42.46 -26.82 -24.06
N MET A 58 -43.21 -26.46 -23.02
CA MET A 58 -44.49 -27.10 -22.74
C MET A 58 -45.53 -26.80 -23.82
N GLU A 59 -45.61 -25.56 -24.32
CA GLU A 59 -46.52 -25.20 -25.41
C GLU A 59 -46.19 -25.94 -26.72
N LEU A 60 -44.91 -26.11 -27.03
CA LEU A 60 -44.47 -26.89 -28.18
C LEU A 60 -44.86 -28.37 -28.04
N ALA A 61 -44.63 -28.95 -26.86
CA ALA A 61 -44.98 -30.34 -26.59
C ALA A 61 -46.51 -30.57 -26.63
N TYR A 62 -47.28 -29.67 -26.01
CA TYR A 62 -48.75 -29.70 -26.07
C TYR A 62 -49.25 -29.58 -27.52
N THR A 63 -48.70 -28.65 -28.30
CA THR A 63 -49.06 -28.48 -29.71
C THR A 63 -48.79 -29.72 -30.54
N ALA A 64 -47.69 -30.44 -30.25
CA ALA A 64 -47.33 -31.67 -30.94
C ALA A 64 -48.28 -32.84 -30.66
N ILE A 65 -48.90 -32.88 -29.48
CA ILE A 65 -49.84 -33.95 -29.09
C ILE A 65 -51.31 -33.56 -29.26
N ARG A 66 -51.60 -32.27 -29.50
CA ARG A 66 -52.96 -31.71 -29.53
C ARG A 66 -53.90 -32.45 -30.49
N GLU A 67 -53.44 -32.76 -31.69
CA GLU A 67 -54.28 -33.46 -32.68
C GLU A 67 -54.73 -34.84 -32.17
N ILE A 68 -53.84 -35.58 -31.50
CA ILE A 68 -54.14 -36.91 -30.94
C ILE A 68 -54.99 -36.78 -29.67
N TYR A 69 -54.71 -35.77 -28.85
CA TYR A 69 -55.41 -35.54 -27.58
C TYR A 69 -56.88 -35.12 -27.79
N GLU A 70 -57.14 -34.29 -28.80
CA GLU A 70 -58.49 -33.79 -29.13
C GLU A 70 -59.28 -34.75 -30.06
N ASP A 71 -58.64 -35.80 -30.59
CA ASP A 71 -59.27 -36.75 -31.50
C ASP A 71 -60.20 -37.73 -30.78
N THR A 72 -61.50 -37.44 -30.85
CA THR A 72 -62.57 -38.31 -30.32
C THR A 72 -62.84 -39.58 -31.13
N SER A 73 -62.21 -39.74 -32.30
CA SER A 73 -62.38 -40.93 -33.15
C SER A 73 -61.49 -42.10 -32.74
N LEU A 74 -60.39 -41.84 -32.03
CA LEU A 74 -59.49 -42.86 -31.51
C LEU A 74 -59.99 -43.41 -30.17
N PRO A 75 -59.86 -44.72 -29.90
CA PRO A 75 -60.04 -45.26 -28.56
C PRO A 75 -59.08 -44.59 -27.59
N ARG A 76 -59.56 -44.24 -26.39
CA ARG A 76 -58.79 -43.48 -25.38
C ARG A 76 -57.45 -44.13 -25.08
N GLU A 77 -57.41 -45.45 -24.95
CA GLU A 77 -56.20 -46.22 -24.64
C GLU A 77 -55.16 -46.11 -25.77
N VAL A 78 -55.62 -46.06 -27.02
CA VAL A 78 -54.75 -45.90 -28.19
C VAL A 78 -54.18 -44.48 -28.24
N ALA A 79 -55.04 -43.46 -28.04
CA ALA A 79 -54.60 -42.07 -28.00
C ALA A 79 -53.61 -41.81 -26.86
N GLN A 80 -53.90 -42.33 -25.67
CA GLN A 80 -53.01 -42.28 -24.50
C GLN A 80 -51.66 -42.94 -24.78
N GLY A 81 -51.65 -44.12 -25.41
CA GLY A 81 -50.42 -44.81 -25.80
C GLY A 81 -49.56 -43.99 -26.78
N LEU A 82 -50.19 -43.39 -27.80
CA LEU A 82 -49.49 -42.54 -28.78
C LEU A 82 -48.90 -41.28 -28.15
N VAL A 83 -49.64 -40.63 -27.26
CA VAL A 83 -49.16 -39.43 -26.54
C VAL A 83 -48.07 -39.77 -25.53
N ALA A 84 -48.21 -40.87 -24.80
CA ALA A 84 -47.19 -41.34 -23.87
C ALA A 84 -45.87 -41.61 -24.61
N ASP A 85 -45.94 -42.28 -25.77
CA ASP A 85 -44.82 -42.55 -26.66
C ASP A 85 -44.22 -41.28 -27.30
N ALA A 86 -45.06 -40.28 -27.58
CA ALA A 86 -44.59 -38.95 -28.02
C ALA A 86 -43.76 -38.26 -26.92
N PHE A 87 -44.28 -38.16 -25.69
CA PHE A 87 -43.54 -37.59 -24.57
C PHE A 87 -42.28 -38.40 -24.22
N HIS A 88 -42.33 -39.72 -24.36
CA HIS A 88 -41.17 -40.59 -24.12
C HIS A 88 -39.98 -40.23 -25.02
N ARG A 89 -40.25 -39.80 -26.26
CA ARG A 89 -39.21 -39.41 -27.23
C ARG A 89 -38.81 -37.94 -27.17
N MET A 90 -39.58 -37.09 -26.49
CA MET A 90 -39.31 -35.66 -26.43
C MET A 90 -38.26 -35.35 -25.36
N GLU A 91 -37.10 -34.92 -25.81
CA GLU A 91 -36.01 -34.43 -24.96
C GLU A 91 -35.42 -33.15 -25.56
N TYR A 92 -34.77 -32.34 -24.72
CA TYR A 92 -34.11 -31.13 -25.14
C TYR A 92 -32.91 -30.81 -24.24
N GLY A 93 -31.93 -30.09 -24.78
CA GLY A 93 -30.68 -29.82 -24.06
C GLY A 93 -29.94 -31.10 -23.67
N SER A 94 -29.21 -31.07 -22.56
CA SER A 94 -28.50 -32.25 -22.02
C SER A 94 -29.40 -33.13 -21.14
N ASP A 95 -30.21 -32.51 -20.30
CA ASP A 95 -30.96 -33.15 -19.22
C ASP A 95 -32.45 -32.76 -19.19
N GLY A 96 -32.96 -32.12 -20.25
CA GLY A 96 -34.36 -31.72 -20.37
C GLY A 96 -35.21 -32.85 -20.95
N TYR A 97 -36.33 -33.16 -20.29
CA TYR A 97 -37.24 -34.23 -20.68
C TYR A 97 -38.65 -33.94 -20.13
N PHE A 98 -39.65 -34.55 -20.75
CA PHE A 98 -41.04 -34.49 -20.28
C PHE A 98 -41.36 -35.74 -19.46
N PHE A 99 -42.12 -35.55 -18.38
CA PHE A 99 -42.60 -36.64 -17.54
C PHE A 99 -44.11 -36.52 -17.37
N VAL A 100 -44.77 -37.67 -17.25
CA VAL A 100 -46.22 -37.74 -17.13
C VAL A 100 -46.57 -38.59 -15.93
N TYR A 101 -47.45 -38.05 -15.09
CA TYR A 101 -48.10 -38.79 -14.01
C TYR A 101 -49.60 -38.72 -14.20
N ASP A 102 -50.33 -39.72 -13.75
CA ASP A 102 -51.75 -39.49 -13.49
C ASP A 102 -51.94 -38.62 -12.24
N TYR A 103 -53.17 -38.21 -12.03
CA TYR A 103 -53.59 -37.38 -10.91
C TYR A 103 -53.57 -38.11 -9.55
N ASP A 104 -53.43 -39.43 -9.55
CA ASP A 104 -53.30 -40.26 -8.36
C ASP A 104 -51.82 -40.54 -8.02
N GLY A 105 -50.88 -40.11 -8.86
CA GLY A 105 -49.44 -40.18 -8.63
C GLY A 105 -48.74 -41.36 -9.31
N LEU A 106 -49.42 -42.13 -10.16
CA LEU A 106 -48.81 -43.17 -10.97
C LEU A 106 -47.96 -42.55 -12.08
N ASN A 107 -46.69 -42.91 -12.16
CA ASN A 107 -45.84 -42.48 -13.27
C ASN A 107 -46.21 -43.23 -14.56
N ILE A 108 -46.53 -42.48 -15.61
CA ILE A 108 -46.89 -43.03 -16.93
C ILE A 108 -45.71 -42.94 -17.89
N VAL A 109 -44.97 -41.84 -17.85
CA VAL A 109 -43.82 -41.60 -18.73
C VAL A 109 -42.68 -40.97 -17.94
N HIS A 110 -41.49 -41.54 -18.07
CA HIS A 110 -40.25 -40.94 -17.58
C HIS A 110 -39.04 -41.36 -18.44
N PRO A 111 -38.64 -40.59 -19.48
CA PRO A 111 -37.63 -40.99 -20.48
C PRO A 111 -36.26 -41.32 -19.87
N ARG A 112 -35.86 -40.59 -18.82
CA ARG A 112 -34.53 -40.71 -18.21
C ARG A 112 -34.45 -41.66 -17.01
N LEU A 113 -35.60 -42.08 -16.47
CA LEU A 113 -35.70 -42.92 -15.27
C LEU A 113 -36.84 -43.92 -15.49
N GLU A 114 -36.65 -44.80 -16.47
CA GLU A 114 -37.65 -45.79 -16.88
C GLU A 114 -38.09 -46.70 -15.73
N ASN A 115 -37.22 -46.88 -14.72
CA ASN A 115 -37.53 -47.66 -13.53
C ASN A 115 -38.71 -47.09 -12.72
N LEU A 116 -39.03 -45.80 -12.87
CA LEU A 116 -40.16 -45.17 -12.19
C LEU A 116 -41.49 -45.44 -12.88
N VAL A 117 -41.50 -45.81 -14.17
CA VAL A 117 -42.73 -46.03 -14.93
C VAL A 117 -43.55 -47.16 -14.30
N GLY A 118 -44.82 -46.87 -14.02
CA GLY A 118 -45.75 -47.78 -13.33
C GLY A 118 -45.64 -47.76 -11.80
N GLN A 119 -44.77 -46.93 -11.20
CA GLN A 119 -44.72 -46.74 -9.75
C GLN A 119 -45.66 -45.62 -9.30
N ASP A 120 -46.30 -45.83 -8.16
CA ASP A 120 -47.03 -44.79 -7.44
C ASP A 120 -46.04 -43.96 -6.60
N LEU A 121 -45.93 -42.68 -6.96
CA LEU A 121 -45.08 -41.70 -6.29
C LEU A 121 -45.90 -40.63 -5.55
N TRP A 122 -47.20 -40.87 -5.29
CA TRP A 122 -48.07 -39.94 -4.58
C TRP A 122 -47.56 -39.55 -3.19
N SER A 123 -46.95 -40.51 -2.49
CA SER A 123 -46.38 -40.31 -1.15
C SER A 123 -44.88 -39.99 -1.17
N PHE A 124 -44.28 -39.82 -2.36
CA PHE A 124 -42.86 -39.50 -2.50
C PHE A 124 -42.56 -38.12 -1.89
N ARG A 125 -41.48 -38.06 -1.10
CA ARG A 125 -40.98 -36.83 -0.50
C ARG A 125 -39.61 -36.51 -1.09
N ASP A 126 -39.44 -35.26 -1.51
CA ASP A 126 -38.12 -34.74 -1.85
C ASP A 126 -37.24 -34.60 -0.59
N GLU A 127 -35.97 -34.23 -0.77
CA GLU A 127 -35.03 -34.01 0.34
C GLU A 127 -35.48 -32.91 1.32
N ASP A 128 -36.35 -32.00 0.88
CA ASP A 128 -36.96 -30.96 1.71
C ASP A 128 -38.18 -31.49 2.50
N GLY A 129 -38.54 -32.76 2.34
CA GLY A 129 -39.68 -33.41 2.99
C GLY A 129 -41.05 -33.09 2.39
N LYS A 130 -41.10 -32.41 1.23
CA LYS A 130 -42.34 -31.98 0.58
C LYS A 130 -42.87 -33.09 -0.34
N LEU A 131 -44.19 -33.23 -0.39
CA LEU A 131 -44.87 -34.19 -1.28
C LEU A 131 -44.82 -33.67 -2.71
N LEU A 132 -43.81 -34.10 -3.47
CA LEU A 132 -43.46 -33.50 -4.75
C LEU A 132 -44.55 -33.70 -5.81
N ILE A 133 -44.95 -34.95 -6.02
CA ILE A 133 -45.93 -35.28 -7.07
C ILE A 133 -47.28 -34.61 -6.79
N GLN A 134 -47.70 -34.56 -5.53
CA GLN A 134 -48.94 -33.88 -5.13
C GLN A 134 -48.91 -32.40 -5.47
N ARG A 135 -47.80 -31.71 -5.18
CA ARG A 135 -47.63 -30.29 -5.53
C ARG A 135 -47.65 -30.06 -7.04
N LEU A 136 -46.99 -30.92 -7.81
CA LEU A 136 -46.98 -30.81 -9.28
C LEU A 136 -48.38 -31.02 -9.89
N VAL A 137 -49.12 -32.01 -9.38
CA VAL A 137 -50.52 -32.28 -9.77
C VAL A 137 -51.44 -31.13 -9.35
N GLU A 138 -51.27 -30.58 -8.14
CA GLU A 138 -52.02 -29.40 -7.67
C GLU A 138 -51.81 -28.21 -8.62
N ARG A 139 -50.55 -27.88 -8.95
CA ARG A 139 -50.24 -26.80 -9.91
C ARG A 139 -50.80 -27.06 -11.30
N ALA A 140 -50.77 -28.31 -11.76
CA ALA A 140 -51.34 -28.68 -13.05
C ALA A 140 -52.86 -28.43 -13.10
N ARG A 141 -53.57 -28.80 -12.02
CA ARG A 141 -55.02 -28.57 -11.88
C ARG A 141 -55.41 -27.10 -11.73
N GLU A 142 -54.51 -26.24 -11.27
CA GLU A 142 -54.71 -24.78 -11.20
C GLU A 142 -54.65 -24.08 -12.58
N GLY A 143 -54.49 -24.84 -13.68
CA GLY A 143 -54.28 -24.29 -15.03
C GLY A 143 -52.80 -24.17 -15.40
N GLY A 144 -51.93 -24.78 -14.60
CA GLY A 144 -50.49 -24.86 -14.81
C GLY A 144 -49.69 -23.95 -13.87
N GLY A 145 -48.48 -24.37 -13.53
CA GLY A 145 -47.68 -23.63 -12.56
C GLY A 145 -46.25 -24.12 -12.40
N PHE A 146 -45.44 -23.25 -11.79
CA PHE A 146 -44.05 -23.55 -11.48
C PHE A 146 -43.92 -24.17 -10.09
N THR A 147 -43.04 -25.16 -9.98
CA THR A 147 -42.70 -25.82 -8.73
C THR A 147 -41.19 -25.99 -8.66
N GLU A 148 -40.56 -25.45 -7.62
CA GLU A 148 -39.17 -25.72 -7.29
C GLU A 148 -39.08 -26.90 -6.31
N TYR A 149 -38.18 -27.83 -6.61
CA TYR A 149 -37.94 -29.08 -5.88
C TYR A 149 -36.55 -29.64 -6.19
N ARG A 150 -36.11 -30.67 -5.46
CA ARG A 150 -34.86 -31.38 -5.76
C ARG A 150 -35.14 -32.69 -6.47
N TRP A 151 -34.36 -33.01 -7.50
CA TRP A 151 -34.52 -34.22 -8.29
C TRP A 151 -33.19 -34.71 -8.85
N ASP A 152 -33.08 -36.02 -9.07
CA ASP A 152 -31.87 -36.66 -9.59
C ASP A 152 -31.58 -36.21 -11.03
N LYS A 153 -30.41 -35.59 -11.22
CA LYS A 153 -29.94 -35.16 -12.54
C LYS A 153 -29.41 -36.36 -13.33
N PRO A 154 -29.95 -36.70 -14.52
CA PRO A 154 -29.57 -37.90 -15.27
C PRO A 154 -28.08 -38.04 -15.58
N SER A 155 -27.39 -36.92 -15.84
CA SER A 155 -25.96 -36.89 -16.15
C SER A 155 -25.04 -37.10 -14.94
N GLY A 156 -25.49 -36.77 -13.73
CA GLY A 156 -24.66 -36.81 -12.51
C GLY A 156 -25.11 -37.83 -11.46
N GLY A 157 -26.37 -38.26 -11.49
CA GLY A 157 -26.98 -39.11 -10.47
C GLY A 157 -27.13 -38.44 -9.10
N GLU A 158 -26.84 -37.13 -9.02
CA GLU A 158 -26.98 -36.35 -7.80
C GLU A 158 -28.32 -35.60 -7.82
N SER A 159 -28.96 -35.51 -6.67
CA SER A 159 -30.18 -34.73 -6.47
C SER A 159 -29.81 -33.25 -6.39
N VAL A 160 -30.28 -32.45 -7.35
CA VAL A 160 -30.01 -31.00 -7.43
C VAL A 160 -31.31 -30.19 -7.53
N PRO A 161 -31.29 -28.88 -7.21
CA PRO A 161 -32.47 -28.04 -7.39
C PRO A 161 -32.93 -28.01 -8.85
N LYS A 162 -34.22 -28.20 -9.05
CA LYS A 162 -34.91 -28.22 -10.34
C LYS A 162 -36.14 -27.31 -10.27
N LEU A 163 -36.30 -26.49 -11.31
CA LEU A 163 -37.53 -25.76 -11.55
C LEU A 163 -38.36 -26.54 -12.56
N GLY A 164 -39.52 -27.03 -12.13
CA GLY A 164 -40.49 -27.68 -12.99
C GLY A 164 -41.65 -26.77 -13.35
N TYR A 165 -42.21 -26.97 -14.54
CA TYR A 165 -43.49 -26.43 -14.97
C TYR A 165 -44.42 -27.59 -15.32
N SER A 166 -45.62 -27.61 -14.74
CA SER A 166 -46.62 -28.64 -14.99
C SER A 166 -47.91 -28.07 -15.54
N ILE A 167 -48.58 -28.84 -16.39
CA ILE A 167 -49.93 -28.58 -16.90
C ILE A 167 -50.81 -29.82 -16.77
N GLY A 168 -52.13 -29.63 -16.71
CA GLY A 168 -53.11 -30.70 -16.69
C GLY A 168 -53.62 -31.06 -18.08
N LEU A 169 -53.77 -32.36 -18.35
CA LEU A 169 -54.60 -32.91 -19.42
C LEU A 169 -55.84 -33.50 -18.76
N ASP A 170 -56.80 -32.62 -18.44
CA ASP A 170 -57.89 -32.92 -17.50
C ASP A 170 -58.81 -34.05 -17.96
N ASP A 171 -59.05 -34.20 -19.28
CA ASP A 171 -59.90 -35.29 -19.80
C ASP A 171 -59.30 -36.66 -19.49
N TRP A 172 -57.97 -36.71 -19.39
CA TRP A 172 -57.22 -37.92 -19.11
C TRP A 172 -56.85 -38.08 -17.64
N GLY A 173 -56.99 -37.02 -16.84
CA GLY A 173 -56.50 -36.97 -15.48
C GLY A 173 -54.98 -37.10 -15.41
N TRP A 174 -54.26 -36.56 -16.41
CA TRP A 174 -52.80 -36.62 -16.48
C TRP A 174 -52.20 -35.26 -16.15
N MET A 175 -51.13 -35.27 -15.38
CA MET A 175 -50.22 -34.15 -15.22
C MET A 175 -49.01 -34.37 -16.12
N VAL A 176 -48.74 -33.41 -17.00
CA VAL A 176 -47.54 -33.36 -17.82
C VAL A 176 -46.62 -32.31 -17.22
N GLY A 177 -45.38 -32.70 -16.93
CA GLY A 177 -44.38 -31.80 -16.39
C GLY A 177 -43.11 -31.80 -17.22
N THR A 178 -42.41 -30.69 -17.15
CA THR A 178 -41.07 -30.53 -17.70
C THR A 178 -40.24 -29.66 -16.76
N GLY A 179 -38.93 -29.60 -16.92
CA GLY A 179 -38.12 -28.82 -15.98
C GLY A 179 -36.66 -28.63 -16.39
N LEU A 180 -36.00 -27.75 -15.66
CA LEU A 180 -34.59 -27.41 -15.83
C LEU A 180 -33.89 -27.34 -14.47
N TYR A 181 -32.64 -27.78 -14.44
CA TYR A 181 -31.81 -27.77 -13.24
C TYR A 181 -31.24 -26.37 -13.01
N LEU A 182 -31.16 -25.95 -11.75
CA LEU A 182 -30.77 -24.60 -11.35
C LEU A 182 -29.30 -24.53 -10.88
N ASP A 183 -28.58 -25.65 -10.89
CA ASP A 183 -27.17 -25.74 -10.50
C ASP A 183 -26.28 -24.84 -11.38
N ASP A 184 -26.53 -24.81 -12.68
CA ASP A 184 -25.81 -23.91 -13.60
C ASP A 184 -26.06 -22.43 -13.29
N ILE A 185 -27.25 -22.06 -12.79
CA ILE A 185 -27.58 -20.68 -12.42
C ILE A 185 -26.81 -20.27 -11.17
N GLU A 186 -26.75 -21.13 -10.17
CA GLU A 186 -25.94 -20.87 -8.97
C GLU A 186 -24.45 -20.73 -9.29
N LEU A 187 -23.93 -21.50 -10.25
CA LEU A 187 -22.56 -21.35 -10.73
C LEU A 187 -22.34 -19.99 -11.41
N VAL A 188 -23.26 -19.56 -12.28
CA VAL A 188 -23.15 -18.24 -12.94
C VAL A 188 -23.26 -17.09 -11.94
N VAL A 189 -24.20 -17.17 -11.00
CA VAL A 189 -24.38 -16.15 -9.95
C VAL A 189 -23.16 -16.08 -9.04
N SER A 190 -22.66 -17.22 -8.56
CA SER A 190 -21.48 -17.28 -7.68
C SER A 190 -20.18 -16.81 -8.36
N GLN A 191 -20.00 -17.10 -9.65
CA GLN A 191 -18.87 -16.57 -10.42
C GLN A 191 -18.94 -15.04 -10.55
N MET A 192 -20.12 -14.48 -10.79
CA MET A 192 -20.29 -13.03 -10.83
C MET A 192 -20.06 -12.39 -9.47
N GLU A 193 -20.59 -12.98 -8.39
CA GLU A 193 -20.33 -12.53 -7.03
C GLU A 193 -18.83 -12.51 -6.71
N TYR A 194 -18.10 -13.56 -7.11
CA TYR A 194 -16.64 -13.60 -6.95
C TYR A 194 -15.94 -12.44 -7.69
N HIS A 195 -16.30 -12.20 -8.95
CA HIS A 195 -15.75 -11.08 -9.73
C HIS A 195 -16.08 -9.71 -9.13
N MET A 196 -17.28 -9.56 -8.54
CA MET A 196 -17.67 -8.32 -7.85
C MET A 196 -16.88 -8.11 -6.56
N VAL A 197 -16.71 -9.15 -5.74
CA VAL A 197 -15.92 -9.11 -4.51
C VAL A 197 -14.46 -8.76 -4.81
N GLU A 198 -13.89 -9.34 -5.86
CA GLU A 198 -12.49 -9.07 -6.23
C GLU A 198 -12.30 -7.64 -6.73
N ASN A 199 -13.23 -7.12 -7.54
CA ASN A 199 -13.22 -5.73 -7.98
C ASN A 199 -13.40 -4.75 -6.79
N ALA A 200 -14.27 -5.09 -5.84
CA ALA A 200 -14.44 -4.32 -4.61
C ALA A 200 -13.15 -4.31 -3.78
N ARG A 201 -12.54 -5.48 -3.57
CA ARG A 201 -11.25 -5.62 -2.86
C ARG A 201 -10.15 -4.78 -3.51
N ARG A 202 -10.04 -4.84 -4.84
CA ARG A 202 -9.04 -4.06 -5.59
C ARG A 202 -9.26 -2.56 -5.42
N THR A 203 -10.51 -2.12 -5.47
CA THR A 203 -10.88 -0.71 -5.29
C THR A 203 -10.55 -0.25 -3.86
N ILE A 204 -10.87 -1.05 -2.85
CA ILE A 204 -10.53 -0.78 -1.44
C ILE A 204 -9.02 -0.70 -1.24
N LEU A 205 -8.24 -1.62 -1.82
CA LEU A 205 -6.77 -1.61 -1.72
C LEU A 205 -6.16 -0.37 -2.38
N LEU A 206 -6.66 0.03 -3.56
CA LEU A 206 -6.21 1.26 -4.23
C LEU A 206 -6.56 2.49 -3.40
N MET A 207 -7.75 2.57 -2.82
CA MET A 207 -8.14 3.66 -1.93
C MET A 207 -7.29 3.72 -0.67
N ALA A 208 -7.01 2.56 -0.04
CA ALA A 208 -6.11 2.47 1.10
C ALA A 208 -4.70 2.94 0.73
N PHE A 209 -4.18 2.53 -0.42
CA PHE A 209 -2.88 2.96 -0.93
C PHE A 209 -2.83 4.47 -1.15
N VAL A 210 -3.84 5.07 -1.79
CA VAL A 210 -3.92 6.53 -1.99
C VAL A 210 -3.98 7.27 -0.65
N THR A 211 -4.77 6.77 0.31
CA THR A 211 -4.91 7.37 1.64
C THR A 211 -3.59 7.33 2.42
N VAL A 212 -2.91 6.19 2.44
CA VAL A 212 -1.59 6.03 3.08
C VAL A 212 -0.54 6.91 2.40
N SER A 213 -0.58 7.00 1.06
CA SER A 213 0.32 7.87 0.29
C SER A 213 0.12 9.35 0.63
N CYS A 214 -1.13 9.81 0.74
CA CYS A 214 -1.45 11.17 1.18
C CYS A 214 -0.94 11.45 2.60
N LEU A 215 -1.15 10.52 3.55
CA LEU A 215 -0.65 10.63 4.92
C LEU A 215 0.88 10.70 4.97
N LEU A 216 1.57 9.90 4.15
CA LEU A 216 3.02 9.91 4.06
C LEU A 216 3.55 11.24 3.52
N VAL A 217 2.94 11.78 2.45
CA VAL A 217 3.30 13.10 1.89
C VAL A 217 3.13 14.19 2.94
N ILE A 218 2.02 14.15 3.69
CA ILE A 218 1.76 15.08 4.80
C ILE A 218 2.84 14.99 5.88
N ALA A 219 3.20 13.76 6.30
CA ALA A 219 4.23 13.54 7.30
C ALA A 219 5.60 14.06 6.84
N VAL A 220 5.96 13.83 5.57
CA VAL A 220 7.22 14.29 4.97
C VAL A 220 7.26 15.82 4.91
N ILE A 221 6.19 16.47 4.47
CA ILE A 221 6.09 17.94 4.43
C ILE A 221 6.19 18.51 5.85
N GLY A 222 5.47 17.93 6.81
CA GLY A 222 5.52 18.33 8.22
C GLY A 222 6.93 18.21 8.82
N LEU A 223 7.63 17.10 8.55
CA LEU A 223 9.00 16.89 8.99
C LEU A 223 9.97 17.88 8.33
N ALA A 224 9.83 18.12 7.02
CA ALA A 224 10.67 19.06 6.28
C ALA A 224 10.53 20.49 6.82
N VAL A 225 9.29 20.93 7.10
CA VAL A 225 9.02 22.23 7.71
C VAL A 225 9.65 22.31 9.11
N ASN A 226 9.43 21.31 9.97
CA ASN A 226 9.99 21.28 11.33
C ASN A 226 11.53 21.32 11.34
N LEU A 227 12.19 20.53 10.47
CA LEU A 227 13.65 20.56 10.33
C LEU A 227 14.16 21.89 9.80
N SER A 228 13.43 22.51 8.87
CA SER A 228 13.78 23.83 8.34
C SER A 228 13.71 24.91 9.44
N GLU A 229 12.67 24.86 10.28
CA GLU A 229 12.51 25.77 11.42
C GLU A 229 13.63 25.56 12.45
N ALA A 230 13.94 24.30 12.78
CA ALA A 230 15.04 23.96 13.69
C ALA A 230 16.40 24.47 13.18
N ARG A 231 16.67 24.31 11.88
CA ARG A 231 17.90 24.84 11.25
C ARG A 231 17.95 26.37 11.29
N VAL A 232 16.83 27.04 11.04
CA VAL A 232 16.75 28.52 11.11
C VAL A 232 16.92 29.01 12.55
N ALA A 233 16.30 28.34 13.53
CA ALA A 233 16.44 28.66 14.95
C ALA A 233 17.90 28.51 15.42
N ASN A 234 18.56 27.40 15.06
CA ASN A 234 19.96 27.17 15.41
C ASN A 234 20.89 28.25 14.81
N ARG A 235 20.70 28.62 13.54
CA ARG A 235 21.45 29.73 12.91
C ARG A 235 21.25 31.06 13.63
N ARG A 236 20.04 31.35 14.13
CA ARG A 236 19.76 32.56 14.92
C ARG A 236 20.44 32.51 16.29
N LEU A 237 20.39 31.36 16.98
CA LEU A 237 21.07 31.17 18.26
C LEU A 237 22.58 31.36 18.14
N VAL A 238 23.22 30.76 17.12
CA VAL A 238 24.66 30.94 16.87
C VAL A 238 24.99 32.42 16.61
N LYS A 239 24.20 33.11 15.78
CA LYS A 239 24.39 34.55 15.53
C LYS A 239 24.26 35.39 16.79
N MET A 240 23.29 35.10 17.67
CA MET A 240 23.15 35.81 18.94
C MET A 240 24.32 35.51 19.88
N ALA A 241 24.70 34.24 20.03
CA ALA A 241 25.84 33.84 20.85
C ALA A 241 27.13 34.55 20.40
N GLN A 242 27.42 34.59 19.09
CA GLN A 242 28.58 35.30 18.54
C GLN A 242 28.55 36.80 18.86
N LYS A 243 27.39 37.47 18.75
CA LYS A 243 27.24 38.87 19.14
C LYS A 243 27.54 39.07 20.63
N THR A 244 26.99 38.23 21.50
CA THR A 244 27.22 38.32 22.95
C THR A 244 28.70 38.10 23.30
N PHE A 245 29.34 37.09 22.72
CA PHE A 245 30.77 36.83 22.93
C PHE A 245 31.64 37.99 22.46
N SER A 246 31.40 38.52 21.25
CA SER A 246 32.17 39.67 20.74
C SER A 246 31.96 40.94 21.55
N PHE A 247 30.78 41.12 22.13
CA PHE A 247 30.50 42.22 23.05
C PHE A 247 31.29 42.08 24.35
N LEU A 248 31.23 40.90 24.98
CA LEU A 248 31.98 40.62 26.21
C LEU A 248 33.49 40.73 26.00
N GLU A 249 34.00 40.29 24.85
CA GLU A 249 35.42 40.40 24.52
C GLU A 249 35.85 41.87 24.34
N LYS A 250 35.03 42.69 23.67
CA LYS A 250 35.28 44.13 23.55
C LYS A 250 35.29 44.82 24.91
N GLU A 251 34.34 44.50 25.77
CA GLU A 251 34.27 45.10 27.11
C GLU A 251 35.46 44.68 27.97
N ARG A 252 35.86 43.41 27.91
CA ARG A 252 37.08 42.93 28.61
C ARG A 252 38.34 43.65 28.12
N ARG A 253 38.50 43.84 26.81
CA ARG A 253 39.63 44.58 26.23
C ARG A 253 39.59 46.06 26.60
N ARG A 254 38.41 46.66 26.74
CA ARG A 254 38.23 48.04 27.21
C ARG A 254 38.64 48.16 28.68
N ILE A 255 38.09 47.34 29.55
CA ILE A 255 38.41 47.31 30.99
C ILE A 255 39.91 47.11 31.19
N SER A 256 40.54 46.19 30.45
CA SER A 256 41.98 45.96 30.55
C SER A 256 42.80 47.20 30.17
N ARG A 257 42.36 48.00 29.19
CA ARG A 257 43.04 49.24 28.80
C ARG A 257 42.86 50.32 29.84
N GLU A 258 41.62 50.56 30.28
CA GLU A 258 41.32 51.54 31.34
C GLU A 258 42.06 51.21 32.64
N LEU A 259 42.18 49.92 32.99
CA LEU A 259 42.94 49.47 34.15
C LEU A 259 44.45 49.70 33.97
N HIS A 260 45.00 49.39 32.79
CA HIS A 260 46.41 49.63 32.50
C HIS A 260 46.76 51.12 32.55
N ASP A 261 45.93 51.96 31.92
CA ASP A 261 46.09 53.42 31.91
C ASP A 261 45.94 53.99 33.32
N GLY A 262 44.93 53.54 34.08
CA GLY A 262 44.72 53.95 35.48
C GLY A 262 45.87 53.58 36.41
N ILE A 263 46.41 52.37 36.30
CA ILE A 263 47.59 51.93 37.07
C ILE A 263 48.82 52.76 36.71
N ASN A 264 49.07 52.97 35.40
CA ASN A 264 50.20 53.78 34.95
C ASN A 264 50.10 55.23 35.45
N GLN A 265 48.90 55.82 35.39
CA GLN A 265 48.66 57.17 35.90
C GLN A 265 48.90 57.27 37.41
N LEU A 266 48.45 56.28 38.19
CA LEU A 266 48.69 56.20 39.63
C LEU A 266 50.20 56.07 39.93
N LEU A 267 50.93 55.21 39.22
CA LEU A 267 52.37 55.04 39.37
C LEU A 267 53.15 56.32 39.06
N VAL A 268 52.80 57.01 37.97
CA VAL A 268 53.40 58.31 37.61
C VAL A 268 53.10 59.35 38.68
N SER A 269 51.86 59.42 39.18
CA SER A 269 51.51 60.36 40.26
C SER A 269 52.25 60.07 41.57
N ALA A 270 52.46 58.80 41.91
CA ALA A 270 53.22 58.40 43.09
C ALA A 270 54.70 58.75 42.95
N ARG A 271 55.29 58.53 41.76
CA ARG A 271 56.65 58.96 41.44
C ARG A 271 56.81 60.47 41.59
N PHE A 272 55.91 61.27 41.02
CA PHE A 272 55.96 62.73 41.17
C PHE A 272 55.83 63.18 42.62
N LYS A 273 54.98 62.51 43.43
CA LYS A 273 54.91 62.80 44.87
C LYS A 273 56.22 62.47 45.59
N LEU A 274 56.88 61.36 45.24
CA LEU A 274 58.18 60.98 45.80
C LEU A 274 59.30 61.95 45.39
N GLU A 275 59.38 62.32 44.11
CA GLU A 275 60.35 63.31 43.61
C GLU A 275 60.13 64.67 44.30
N ARG A 276 58.88 65.08 44.52
CA ARG A 276 58.59 66.33 45.24
C ARG A 276 58.92 66.26 46.73
N ILE A 277 58.86 65.08 47.35
CA ILE A 277 59.35 64.86 48.72
C ILE A 277 60.87 64.92 48.74
N ASP A 278 61.55 64.34 47.75
CA ASP A 278 63.02 64.43 47.60
C ASP A 278 63.48 65.89 47.43
N ASP A 279 62.80 66.65 46.57
CA ASP A 279 63.05 68.09 46.36
C ASP A 279 62.75 68.92 47.62
N ALA A 280 61.70 68.59 48.38
CA ALA A 280 61.36 69.26 49.63
C ALA A 280 62.35 68.94 50.78
N TRP A 281 63.13 67.87 50.66
CA TRP A 281 64.12 67.43 51.64
C TRP A 281 65.57 67.76 51.23
N GLY A 282 65.79 68.44 50.09
CA GLY A 282 67.09 68.47 49.41
C GLY A 282 67.75 69.83 49.19
N GLY A 283 67.51 70.83 50.05
CA GLY A 283 68.33 72.05 50.15
C GLY A 283 69.40 71.93 51.24
N GLY A 284 70.33 70.99 51.10
CA GLY A 284 71.40 70.78 52.08
C GLY A 284 72.30 69.63 51.68
N THR A 285 73.59 69.90 51.53
CA THR A 285 74.63 68.90 51.28
C THR A 285 74.59 67.82 52.35
N MET A 286 74.10 66.63 52.02
CA MET A 286 74.29 65.44 52.82
C MET A 286 74.98 64.39 51.96
N SER A 287 76.25 64.15 52.25
CA SER A 287 77.03 63.04 51.72
C SER A 287 76.41 61.72 52.16
N MET A 288 75.55 61.16 51.31
CA MET A 288 75.12 59.77 51.40
C MET A 288 76.26 58.85 50.94
N PRO A 289 76.67 57.83 51.71
CA PRO A 289 77.58 56.81 51.21
C PRO A 289 76.89 56.06 50.08
N HIS A 290 77.54 55.92 48.92
CA HIS A 290 77.04 55.10 47.81
C HIS A 290 76.64 53.70 48.32
N PRO A 291 75.34 53.34 48.31
CA PRO A 291 74.98 51.94 48.34
C PRO A 291 75.37 51.40 46.98
N ARG A 292 76.28 50.43 46.99
CA ARG A 292 76.58 49.56 45.85
C ARG A 292 75.25 48.94 45.41
N TRP A 293 74.62 49.50 44.38
CA TRP A 293 73.49 48.88 43.70
C TRP A 293 74.00 47.57 43.07
N ARG A 294 73.94 46.47 43.83
CA ARG A 294 73.91 45.15 43.23
C ARG A 294 72.71 45.17 42.31
N ARG A 295 72.94 45.00 41.00
CA ARG A 295 71.90 44.65 40.03
C ARG A 295 70.96 43.65 40.72
N PRO A 296 69.65 43.92 40.85
CA PRO A 296 68.72 42.95 41.41
C PRO A 296 68.53 41.85 40.37
N THR A 297 69.56 41.00 40.27
CA THR A 297 69.60 39.78 39.47
C THR A 297 68.65 38.73 40.04
N ALA A 298 68.06 38.95 41.22
CA ALA A 298 66.98 38.13 41.75
C ALA A 298 65.59 38.60 41.25
N PHE A 299 65.28 39.90 41.32
CA PHE A 299 63.98 40.44 40.89
C PHE A 299 63.79 40.31 39.37
N TRP A 300 64.80 40.66 38.58
CA TRP A 300 64.73 40.49 37.11
C TRP A 300 64.74 39.03 36.69
N LYS A 301 65.36 38.14 37.47
CA LYS A 301 65.34 36.70 37.20
C LYS A 301 64.00 36.07 37.59
N GLN A 302 63.31 36.63 38.60
CA GLN A 302 61.96 36.22 39.00
C GLN A 302 60.92 36.71 37.98
N VAL A 303 61.05 37.94 37.48
CA VAL A 303 60.19 38.49 36.41
C VAL A 303 60.45 37.80 35.07
N SER A 304 61.71 37.44 34.75
CA SER A 304 62.01 36.65 33.54
C SER A 304 61.48 35.22 33.66
N THR A 305 61.56 34.55 34.82
CA THR A 305 60.91 33.24 35.01
C THR A 305 59.38 33.30 34.86
N ILE A 306 58.73 34.42 35.19
CA ILE A 306 57.29 34.58 34.99
C ILE A 306 56.96 34.78 33.50
N SER A 307 57.81 35.51 32.76
CA SER A 307 57.73 35.65 31.30
C SER A 307 57.99 34.32 30.58
N ASP A 308 59.01 33.57 31.02
CA ASP A 308 59.41 32.29 30.43
C ASP A 308 58.45 31.14 30.80
N ALA A 309 57.72 31.26 31.92
CA ALA A 309 56.65 30.34 32.31
C ALA A 309 55.30 30.64 31.65
N TRP A 310 55.14 31.81 31.02
CA TRP A 310 53.88 32.21 30.39
C TRP A 310 53.39 31.24 29.29
N PRO A 311 54.26 30.70 28.39
CA PRO A 311 53.86 29.70 27.42
C PRO A 311 53.42 28.37 28.07
N THR A 312 54.07 27.99 29.18
CA THR A 312 53.81 26.74 29.90
C THR A 312 52.50 26.81 30.70
N ILE A 313 52.21 27.98 31.30
CA ILE A 313 50.95 28.26 31.99
C ILE A 313 49.78 28.32 30.99
N CYS A 314 49.99 28.93 29.82
CA CYS A 314 49.01 28.89 28.72
C CYS A 314 48.77 27.47 28.19
N ALA A 315 49.81 26.63 28.09
CA ALA A 315 49.68 25.24 27.68
C ALA A 315 48.94 24.38 28.73
N LEU A 316 49.20 24.59 30.02
CA LEU A 316 48.46 23.91 31.10
C LEU A 316 46.99 24.35 31.18
N ALA A 317 46.69 25.64 31.00
CA ALA A 317 45.32 26.15 30.97
C ALA A 317 44.51 25.65 29.74
N CYS A 318 45.18 25.41 28.61
CA CYS A 318 44.57 24.80 27.43
C CYS A 318 44.29 23.30 27.63
N SER A 319 45.10 22.61 28.44
CA SER A 319 44.93 21.18 28.74
C SER A 319 43.84 20.86 29.77
N THR A 320 43.47 21.82 30.64
CA THR A 320 42.50 21.60 31.73
C THR A 320 41.05 21.95 31.38
N THR A 321 40.79 22.55 30.21
CA THR A 321 39.43 22.96 29.78
C THR A 321 38.80 22.07 28.71
N TRP A 322 39.49 21.04 28.23
CA TRP A 322 38.96 20.07 27.26
C TRP A 322 39.12 18.63 27.77
N GLY A 323 38.26 18.27 28.72
CA GLY A 323 37.98 16.88 29.03
C GLY A 323 36.75 16.42 28.26
N TRP A 324 36.93 15.73 27.12
CA TRP A 324 36.29 14.44 26.78
C TRP A 324 36.52 14.01 25.31
N SER A 325 36.73 12.69 25.17
CA SER A 325 36.59 11.79 24.00
C SER A 325 37.61 11.77 22.84
N ARG A 326 38.60 10.84 22.99
CA ARG A 326 39.02 9.76 22.06
C ARG A 326 39.57 10.09 20.63
N PRO A 327 40.31 9.16 19.99
CA PRO A 327 41.59 9.45 19.35
C PRO A 327 41.51 9.62 17.83
N TRP A 328 42.32 10.53 17.28
CA TRP A 328 42.73 10.51 15.88
C TRP A 328 44.26 10.51 15.80
N LYS A 329 44.82 9.34 15.49
CA LYS A 329 46.17 9.25 14.90
C LYS A 329 46.07 9.81 13.49
N ALA A 330 46.85 10.85 13.19
CA ALA A 330 47.72 10.96 12.01
C ALA A 330 47.96 12.42 11.65
N SER A 331 49.19 12.67 11.18
CA SER A 331 49.64 13.88 10.50
C SER A 331 50.05 15.05 11.39
N VAL A 332 51.37 15.18 11.53
CA VAL A 332 52.20 16.36 11.22
C VAL A 332 53.37 16.36 12.20
N ARG A 333 54.38 15.55 11.89
CA ARG A 333 55.73 15.71 12.40
C ARG A 333 56.63 15.84 11.18
N THR A 334 56.92 17.08 10.82
CA THR A 334 58.11 17.57 10.12
C THR A 334 57.81 19.00 9.74
N TRP A 335 58.60 19.96 10.21
CA TRP A 335 58.99 21.19 9.51
C TRP A 335 59.71 22.12 10.49
N TRP A 336 60.98 21.81 10.74
CA TRP A 336 62.14 22.66 11.09
C TRP A 336 63.30 21.66 10.83
N SER A 337 64.26 21.83 9.94
CA SER A 337 64.98 23.03 9.50
C SER A 337 65.90 22.69 8.31
N ALA A 338 66.26 23.73 7.55
CA ALA A 338 67.52 23.92 6.80
C ALA A 338 67.70 23.32 5.38
N SER A 339 67.55 24.23 4.40
CA SER A 339 68.37 24.55 3.20
C SER A 339 69.70 23.76 2.99
N PRO A 340 70.29 23.65 1.76
CA PRO A 340 70.38 24.74 0.76
C PRO A 340 70.49 24.36 -0.75
N CYS A 341 70.52 25.42 -1.58
CA CYS A 341 71.17 25.53 -2.91
C CYS A 341 70.65 24.70 -4.10
N GLY A 342 70.37 25.39 -5.22
CA GLY A 342 70.15 24.74 -6.52
C GLY A 342 69.67 25.69 -7.63
N PHE A 343 70.61 26.40 -8.22
CA PHE A 343 70.48 27.29 -9.38
C PHE A 343 70.30 26.47 -10.69
N ILE A 344 69.47 26.97 -11.61
CA ILE A 344 69.49 26.85 -13.09
C ILE A 344 69.77 25.46 -13.74
N SER A 345 68.80 24.94 -14.50
CA SER A 345 68.88 24.91 -15.99
C SER A 345 67.68 24.22 -16.63
N SER A 346 67.44 24.65 -17.87
CA SER A 346 66.37 24.29 -18.79
C SER A 346 66.65 22.99 -19.56
N ARG A 347 65.57 22.27 -19.90
CA ARG A 347 65.29 21.57 -21.17
C ARG A 347 63.85 21.06 -21.09
N ALA A 348 62.92 21.57 -21.91
CA ALA A 348 62.55 21.01 -23.23
C ALA A 348 62.29 19.50 -23.15
N SER A 349 61.16 18.91 -23.53
CA SER A 349 60.05 19.33 -24.40
C SER A 349 59.02 18.20 -24.37
N THR A 350 57.73 18.56 -24.38
CA THR A 350 56.56 17.88 -24.99
C THR A 350 56.63 16.39 -25.35
N ALA A 351 55.68 15.59 -24.82
CA ALA A 351 54.60 14.92 -25.57
C ALA A 351 53.90 13.84 -24.72
N GLY A 352 52.59 13.64 -24.95
CA GLY A 352 51.95 12.32 -24.79
C GLY A 352 50.80 12.22 -23.78
N SER A 353 49.61 12.63 -24.20
CA SER A 353 48.30 12.39 -23.58
C SER A 353 47.90 10.91 -23.53
N VAL A 354 47.25 10.45 -22.44
CA VAL A 354 46.30 9.32 -22.48
C VAL A 354 45.13 9.56 -21.53
N SER A 355 43.94 9.31 -22.07
CA SER A 355 42.58 9.46 -21.57
C SER A 355 42.13 8.34 -20.63
N LEU A 356 41.23 8.70 -19.71
CA LEU A 356 40.57 7.82 -18.73
C LEU A 356 39.41 7.00 -19.34
N CYS A 357 39.31 5.74 -18.92
CA CYS A 357 38.14 4.88 -19.07
C CYS A 357 37.58 4.54 -17.66
N TRP A 358 36.26 4.65 -17.48
CA TRP A 358 35.51 4.32 -16.26
C TRP A 358 34.96 2.88 -16.28
N PRO A 359 34.80 2.20 -15.13
CA PRO A 359 34.25 0.84 -15.07
C PRO A 359 32.75 0.79 -14.74
N ARG A 360 32.08 -0.29 -15.20
CA ARG A 360 30.75 -0.74 -14.72
C ARG A 360 30.85 -2.17 -14.14
N PRO A 361 30.06 -2.53 -13.12
CA PRO A 361 30.19 -3.81 -12.42
C PRO A 361 29.25 -4.91 -12.95
N CYS A 362 29.68 -6.15 -12.70
CA CYS A 362 29.01 -7.42 -13.00
C CYS A 362 28.01 -7.84 -11.92
N ILE A 363 26.93 -8.51 -12.31
CA ILE A 363 26.17 -9.47 -11.47
C ILE A 363 25.94 -10.73 -12.31
N ALA A 364 26.26 -11.87 -11.70
CA ALA A 364 26.23 -13.23 -12.25
C ALA A 364 25.00 -14.02 -11.77
N LEU A 365 24.54 -14.99 -12.56
CA LEU A 365 23.82 -16.23 -12.17
C LEU A 365 23.84 -17.20 -13.39
N PRO A 366 23.62 -18.53 -13.22
CA PRO A 366 24.48 -19.56 -13.80
C PRO A 366 23.80 -20.48 -14.83
N ARG A 367 24.65 -21.34 -15.41
CA ARG A 367 24.50 -22.30 -16.53
C ARG A 367 23.52 -23.47 -16.31
N ARG A 368 22.91 -23.91 -17.44
CA ARG A 368 22.83 -25.29 -18.05
C ARG A 368 21.59 -25.29 -18.98
N ALA A 369 21.49 -25.92 -20.15
CA ALA A 369 22.27 -26.94 -20.84
C ALA A 369 22.07 -26.82 -22.38
N CYS A 370 23.02 -27.37 -23.13
CA CYS A 370 22.97 -27.59 -24.58
C CYS A 370 21.90 -28.60 -24.97
N THR A 371 21.19 -28.34 -26.08
CA THR A 371 21.03 -29.37 -27.14
C THR A 371 20.79 -28.72 -28.49
N THR A 372 21.54 -29.24 -29.46
CA THR A 372 21.58 -28.99 -30.91
C THR A 372 20.26 -29.22 -31.64
N LEU A 373 19.94 -28.39 -32.64
CA LEU A 373 19.36 -28.89 -33.89
C LEU A 373 19.60 -27.94 -35.08
N ARG A 374 19.70 -28.59 -36.23
CA ARG A 374 20.30 -28.20 -37.51
C ARG A 374 19.19 -27.77 -38.49
N SER A 375 19.63 -27.16 -39.59
CA SER A 375 19.05 -27.13 -40.95
C SER A 375 17.90 -26.16 -41.34
N MET A 376 18.33 -25.17 -42.14
CA MET A 376 17.90 -24.82 -43.51
C MET A 376 16.66 -23.94 -43.82
N PRO A 377 16.67 -23.21 -44.96
CA PRO A 377 15.74 -22.11 -45.27
C PRO A 377 14.76 -22.37 -46.43
N ALA A 378 13.78 -21.44 -46.54
CA ALA A 378 13.03 -20.97 -47.73
C ALA A 378 11.86 -21.81 -48.30
N ARG A 379 10.63 -21.22 -48.31
CA ARG A 379 9.97 -20.62 -49.49
C ARG A 379 8.52 -20.13 -49.19
N PRO A 380 7.96 -19.20 -49.99
CA PRO A 380 6.60 -18.66 -49.84
C PRO A 380 5.58 -19.38 -50.76
N VAL A 381 4.29 -19.34 -50.42
CA VAL A 381 3.19 -19.84 -51.26
C VAL A 381 2.09 -18.79 -51.41
N ARG A 382 1.56 -18.75 -52.64
CA ARG A 382 0.65 -17.82 -53.29
C ARG A 382 -0.81 -17.91 -52.82
N SER A 383 -1.49 -16.80 -53.04
CA SER A 383 -2.93 -16.63 -53.23
C SER A 383 -3.47 -17.43 -54.43
N GLY A 384 -4.62 -18.07 -54.21
CA GLY A 384 -5.53 -18.63 -55.21
C GLY A 384 -6.92 -18.69 -54.59
#